data_AF-A0A163AUP3-F1
#
_entry.id   AF-A0A163AUP3-F1
#
_cell.length_a   1.000
_cell.length_b   1.000
_cell.length_c   1.000
_cell.angle_alpha   90.00
_cell.angle_beta   90.00
_cell.angle_gamma   90.00
#
_symmetry.space_group_name_H-M   'P 1'
#
loop_
_entity.id
_entity.type
_entity.pdbx_description
1 polymer ?
#
loop_
_entity_poly.entity_id
_entity_poly.type
_entity_poly.pdbx_seq_one_letter_code
_entity_poly.pdbx_strand_id
1 'polypeptide(L)'
;MLRIISQKSLVNAQSVSFTHARMMLHTSPVLGVEHQSTLSSEEISKKLGIDFQTTNIIQQALTHKSFKHGRVPTNERLLLLGRRTIEFMVTEAAVESGSKNVEDIRSFVERYSSPEALSARFDALDISAGLQTDLKNAVPHTVKAHAMKAVVGAIYHDKGSEVTREFLKKHLLV
;
A
#
# COMPACT_ATOMS: atom_id res chain seq x y z
N MET A 1 7.72 41.20 -44.14
CA MET A 1 7.08 39.98 -44.68
C MET A 1 7.29 38.86 -43.68
N LEU A 2 6.40 38.75 -42.68
CA LEU A 2 6.47 37.74 -41.61
C LEU A 2 5.71 36.49 -42.06
N ARG A 3 6.41 35.36 -42.24
CA ARG A 3 5.78 34.06 -42.49
C ARG A 3 5.47 33.40 -41.14
N ILE A 4 4.18 33.26 -40.88
CA ILE A 4 3.60 32.49 -39.79
C ILE A 4 3.89 31.01 -40.06
N ILE A 5 4.73 30.38 -39.25
CA ILE A 5 4.97 28.93 -39.30
C ILE A 5 3.98 28.26 -38.35
N SER A 6 3.15 27.40 -38.93
CA SER A 6 2.06 26.62 -38.34
C SER A 6 2.50 25.78 -37.13
N GLN A 7 1.77 25.90 -36.02
CA GLN A 7 1.87 25.07 -34.80
C GLN A 7 1.42 23.61 -35.04
N LYS A 8 2.10 22.83 -35.89
CA LYS A 8 1.70 21.45 -36.20
C LYS A 8 2.74 20.35 -35.94
N SER A 9 3.78 20.59 -35.15
CA SER A 9 4.83 19.57 -34.94
C SER A 9 5.26 19.29 -33.51
N LEU A 10 4.48 19.63 -32.48
CA LEU A 10 4.84 19.33 -31.08
C LEU A 10 3.79 18.52 -30.32
N VAL A 11 2.94 17.78 -31.02
CA VAL A 11 1.98 16.84 -30.41
C VAL A 11 2.32 15.42 -30.85
N ASN A 12 3.46 14.89 -30.38
CA ASN A 12 3.70 13.46 -30.44
C ASN A 12 4.71 12.98 -29.38
N ALA A 13 4.37 13.22 -28.11
CA ALA A 13 5.03 12.57 -26.98
C ALA A 13 4.05 12.26 -25.82
N GLN A 14 2.74 12.37 -26.05
CA GLN A 14 1.69 12.11 -25.06
C GLN A 14 0.79 10.98 -25.54
N SER A 15 1.30 9.74 -25.51
CA SER A 15 0.44 8.55 -25.54
C SER A 15 1.17 7.27 -25.12
N VAL A 16 2.20 7.36 -24.26
CA VAL A 16 2.49 6.21 -23.38
C VAL A 16 1.39 6.20 -22.33
N SER A 17 0.28 5.60 -22.72
CA SER A 17 -0.95 5.49 -21.96
C SER A 17 -0.66 5.00 -20.55
N PHE A 18 -1.06 5.79 -19.55
CA PHE A 18 -1.05 5.43 -18.13
C PHE A 18 -1.77 4.09 -17.84
N THR A 19 -2.54 3.57 -18.80
CA THR A 19 -3.13 2.23 -18.75
C THR A 19 -2.08 1.11 -18.69
N HIS A 20 -0.90 1.27 -19.30
CA HIS A 20 0.15 0.23 -19.27
C HIS A 20 0.88 0.13 -17.92
N ALA A 21 1.05 1.23 -17.20
CA ALA A 21 1.67 1.21 -15.86
C ALA A 21 0.77 0.49 -14.82
N ARG A 22 -0.55 0.53 -15.03
CA ARG A 22 -1.55 -0.15 -14.19
C ARG A 22 -1.58 -1.67 -14.41
N MET A 23 -1.03 -2.15 -15.52
CA MET A 23 -1.01 -3.57 -15.91
C MET A 23 0.20 -4.34 -15.34
N MET A 24 1.20 -3.65 -14.81
CA MET A 24 2.44 -4.24 -14.28
C MET A 24 2.29 -4.86 -12.87
N LEU A 25 1.08 -4.87 -12.31
CA LEU A 25 0.73 -5.51 -11.02
C LEU A 25 -0.21 -6.70 -11.27
N HIS A 26 0.24 -7.68 -12.07
CA HIS A 26 -0.52 -8.89 -12.36
C HIS A 26 -0.96 -9.63 -11.07
N THR A 27 -2.27 -9.71 -10.84
CA THR A 27 -2.90 -10.67 -9.91
C THR A 27 -3.36 -11.91 -10.68
N SER A 28 -2.52 -12.94 -10.73
CA SER A 28 -2.93 -14.25 -11.26
C SER A 28 -3.79 -15.01 -10.24
N PRO A 29 -4.81 -15.77 -10.68
CA PRO A 29 -5.64 -16.56 -9.77
C PRO A 29 -4.84 -17.73 -9.19
N VAL A 30 -4.91 -17.91 -7.88
CA VAL A 30 -4.18 -18.94 -7.13
C VAL A 30 -5.04 -20.20 -7.03
N LEU A 31 -4.59 -21.32 -7.62
CA LEU A 31 -5.13 -22.65 -7.38
C LEU A 31 -4.31 -23.38 -6.28
N GLY A 32 -5.00 -23.90 -5.26
CA GLY A 32 -4.64 -25.11 -4.49
C GLY A 32 -3.56 -25.04 -3.38
N VAL A 33 -3.94 -25.61 -2.22
CA VAL A 33 -3.17 -26.15 -1.06
C VAL A 33 -2.63 -25.20 0.03
N GLU A 34 -3.54 -24.96 0.99
CA GLU A 34 -3.50 -24.96 2.47
C GLU A 34 -2.22 -24.66 3.28
N HIS A 35 -1.91 -23.37 3.41
CA HIS A 35 -2.05 -22.68 4.71
C HIS A 35 -2.97 -21.49 4.45
N GLN A 36 -4.28 -21.74 4.49
CA GLN A 36 -5.27 -20.76 4.03
C GLN A 36 -5.43 -19.67 5.10
N SER A 37 -5.23 -18.42 4.69
CA SER A 37 -5.78 -17.26 5.39
C SER A 37 -7.25 -17.55 5.74
N THR A 38 -7.62 -17.47 7.01
CA THR A 38 -8.99 -17.78 7.46
C THR A 38 -9.94 -16.61 7.26
N LEU A 39 -9.41 -15.40 7.04
CA LEU A 39 -10.19 -14.23 6.65
C LEU A 39 -10.31 -14.14 5.13
N SER A 40 -11.54 -14.00 4.66
CA SER A 40 -11.86 -13.71 3.27
C SER A 40 -11.51 -12.26 2.88
N SER A 41 -11.41 -12.03 1.58
CA SER A 41 -11.16 -10.72 1.00
C SER A 41 -12.19 -9.68 1.43
N GLU A 42 -13.45 -10.11 1.48
CA GLU A 42 -14.62 -9.33 1.80
C GLU A 42 -14.62 -8.93 3.28
N GLU A 43 -14.25 -9.86 4.16
CA GLU A 43 -14.12 -9.58 5.59
C GLU A 43 -12.99 -8.59 5.88
N ILE A 44 -11.84 -8.72 5.22
CA ILE A 44 -10.74 -7.76 5.34
C ILE A 44 -11.17 -6.39 4.83
N SER A 45 -11.81 -6.34 3.66
CA SER A 45 -12.34 -5.09 3.07
C SER A 45 -13.30 -4.39 4.02
N LYS A 46 -14.19 -5.15 4.67
CA LYS A 46 -15.12 -4.65 5.69
C LYS A 46 -14.41 -4.13 6.94
N LYS A 47 -13.40 -4.84 7.45
CA LYS A 47 -12.58 -4.40 8.59
C LYS A 47 -11.81 -3.11 8.30
N LEU A 48 -11.32 -2.95 7.08
CA LEU A 48 -10.64 -1.74 6.62
C LEU A 48 -11.60 -0.59 6.30
N GLY A 49 -12.87 -0.89 6.02
CA GLY A 49 -13.84 0.09 5.51
C GLY A 49 -13.51 0.56 4.09
N ILE A 50 -12.84 -0.29 3.29
CA ILE A 50 -12.41 0.01 1.93
C ILE A 50 -13.01 -1.02 0.99
N ASP A 51 -13.73 -0.55 -0.03
CA ASP A 51 -14.23 -1.38 -1.12
C ASP A 51 -13.23 -1.37 -2.28
N PHE A 52 -12.49 -2.47 -2.47
CA PHE A 52 -11.45 -2.57 -3.50
C PHE A 52 -12.03 -2.90 -4.88
N GLN A 53 -11.61 -2.18 -5.91
CA GLN A 53 -12.00 -2.41 -7.31
C GLN A 53 -11.10 -3.46 -7.99
N THR A 54 -9.82 -3.47 -7.64
CA THR A 54 -8.84 -4.40 -8.21
C THR A 54 -8.96 -5.76 -7.53
N THR A 55 -9.33 -6.77 -8.31
CA THR A 55 -9.47 -8.14 -7.85
C THR A 55 -8.19 -8.66 -7.20
N ASN A 56 -8.34 -9.28 -6.02
CA ASN A 56 -7.28 -9.91 -5.24
C ASN A 56 -6.17 -8.97 -4.71
N ILE A 57 -6.30 -7.65 -4.85
CA ILE A 57 -5.22 -6.72 -4.43
C ILE A 57 -4.95 -6.79 -2.93
N ILE A 58 -5.98 -6.98 -2.12
CA ILE A 58 -5.85 -7.03 -0.67
C ILE A 58 -5.22 -8.36 -0.21
N GLN A 59 -5.54 -9.47 -0.84
CA GLN A 59 -4.87 -10.75 -0.61
C GLN A 59 -3.40 -10.66 -1.02
N GLN A 60 -3.10 -10.04 -2.16
CA GLN A 60 -1.73 -9.81 -2.56
C GLN A 60 -0.97 -8.97 -1.52
N ALA A 61 -1.58 -7.90 -0.98
CA ALA A 61 -0.98 -7.09 0.08
C ALA A 61 -0.65 -7.90 1.35
N LEU A 62 -1.48 -8.91 1.64
CA LEU A 62 -1.31 -9.84 2.76
C LEU A 62 -0.54 -11.11 2.37
N THR A 63 0.10 -11.17 1.21
CA THR A 63 0.91 -12.32 0.78
C THR A 63 2.39 -12.03 0.98
N HIS A 64 2.99 -12.62 2.01
CA HIS A 64 4.42 -12.50 2.26
C HIS A 64 5.23 -13.34 1.27
N LYS A 65 6.45 -12.91 0.93
CA LYS A 65 7.32 -13.58 -0.05
C LYS A 65 7.72 -15.02 0.30
N SER A 66 7.61 -15.44 1.57
CA SER A 66 7.84 -16.83 1.95
C SER A 66 6.72 -17.76 1.45
N PHE A 67 5.49 -17.25 1.32
CA PHE A 67 4.33 -18.04 0.96
C PHE A 67 4.47 -18.66 -0.43
N LYS A 68 4.28 -19.98 -0.52
CA LYS A 68 4.43 -20.77 -1.75
C LYS A 68 5.77 -20.52 -2.45
N HIS A 69 6.82 -20.23 -1.67
CA HIS A 69 8.14 -19.85 -2.16
C HIS A 69 8.13 -18.67 -3.16
N GLY A 70 7.19 -17.73 -3.00
CA GLY A 70 7.08 -16.55 -3.87
C GLY A 70 6.57 -16.86 -5.29
N ARG A 71 6.02 -18.05 -5.53
CA ARG A 71 5.45 -18.44 -6.84
C ARG A 71 4.09 -17.81 -7.14
N VAL A 72 3.55 -17.05 -6.19
CA VAL A 72 2.33 -16.27 -6.33
C VAL A 72 2.65 -14.78 -6.20
N PRO A 73 1.81 -13.87 -6.70
CA PRO A 73 1.99 -12.44 -6.50
C PRO A 73 2.19 -12.10 -5.01
N THR A 74 3.32 -11.47 -4.68
CA THR A 74 3.67 -11.10 -3.31
C THR A 74 3.41 -9.62 -3.05
N ASN A 75 3.48 -9.24 -1.78
CA ASN A 75 3.24 -7.88 -1.33
C ASN A 75 4.39 -6.89 -1.59
N GLU A 76 5.55 -7.31 -2.11
CA GLU A 76 6.77 -6.48 -2.11
C GLU A 76 6.62 -5.16 -2.90
N ARG A 77 5.87 -5.18 -4.02
CA ARG A 77 5.61 -3.98 -4.83
C ARG A 77 4.66 -3.01 -4.12
N LEU A 78 3.61 -3.54 -3.49
CA LEU A 78 2.65 -2.77 -2.70
C LEU A 78 3.30 -2.23 -1.44
N LEU A 79 4.18 -3.00 -0.79
CA LEU A 79 5.00 -2.59 0.35
C LEU A 79 5.86 -1.38 -0.02
N LEU A 80 6.57 -1.43 -1.14
CA LEU A 80 7.40 -0.31 -1.58
C LEU A 80 6.56 0.95 -1.83
N LEU A 81 5.44 0.80 -2.54
CA LEU A 81 4.52 1.90 -2.81
C LEU A 81 3.98 2.50 -1.52
N GLY A 82 3.40 1.68 -0.65
CA GLY A 82 2.81 2.12 0.61
C GLY A 82 3.83 2.70 1.59
N ARG A 83 5.08 2.22 1.61
CA ARG A 83 6.16 2.86 2.37
C ARG A 83 6.32 4.32 1.97
N ARG A 84 6.44 4.59 0.67
CA ARG A 84 6.61 5.96 0.15
C ARG A 84 5.36 6.81 0.39
N THR A 85 4.18 6.22 0.25
CA THR A 85 2.92 6.89 0.52
C THR A 85 2.80 7.31 1.99
N ILE A 86 3.13 6.41 2.93
CA ILE A 86 3.13 6.72 4.37
C ILE A 86 4.16 7.79 4.67
N GLU A 87 5.41 7.64 4.21
CA GLU A 87 6.47 8.64 4.41
C GLU A 87 6.01 10.03 3.98
N PHE A 88 5.43 10.14 2.77
CA PHE A 88 4.95 11.40 2.23
C PHE A 88 3.76 11.99 3.01
N MET A 89 2.68 11.23 3.18
CA MET A 89 1.44 11.74 3.78
C MET A 89 1.58 12.02 5.28
N VAL A 90 2.41 11.26 6.00
CA VAL A 90 2.71 11.53 7.41
C VAL A 90 3.61 12.75 7.54
N THR A 91 4.55 12.97 6.62
CA THR A 91 5.36 14.20 6.58
C THR A 91 4.47 15.42 6.37
N GLU A 92 3.51 15.34 5.44
CA GLU A 92 2.53 16.41 5.20
C GLU A 92 1.71 16.71 6.46
N ALA A 93 1.20 15.67 7.13
CA ALA A 93 0.48 15.82 8.40
C ALA A 93 1.34 16.44 9.51
N ALA A 94 2.63 16.12 9.57
CA ALA A 94 3.55 16.73 10.53
C ALA A 94 3.69 18.25 10.29
N VAL A 95 3.86 18.66 9.03
CA VAL A 95 3.94 20.07 8.63
C VAL A 95 2.64 20.80 8.98
N GLU A 96 1.48 20.20 8.67
CA GLU A 96 0.16 20.77 8.98
C GLU A 96 -0.10 20.87 10.50
N SER A 97 0.45 19.96 11.30
CA SER A 97 0.32 19.98 12.76
C SER A 97 1.13 21.08 13.47
N GLY A 98 1.95 21.83 12.72
CA GLY A 98 2.75 22.93 13.24
C GLY A 98 4.13 22.51 13.80
N SER A 99 4.69 21.38 13.34
CA SER A 99 6.10 21.03 13.61
C SER A 99 7.02 22.20 13.24
N LYS A 100 7.92 22.60 14.17
CA LYS A 100 8.64 23.88 14.06
C LYS A 100 9.94 23.77 13.27
N ASN A 101 10.50 22.57 13.19
CA ASN A 101 11.78 22.31 12.53
C ASN A 101 11.81 20.89 11.91
N VAL A 102 12.87 20.58 11.18
CA VAL A 102 13.04 19.29 10.48
C VAL A 102 13.11 18.10 11.44
N GLU A 103 13.68 18.29 12.63
CA GLU A 103 13.80 17.21 13.62
C GLU A 103 12.45 16.84 14.22
N ASP A 104 11.58 17.83 14.45
CA ASP A 104 10.19 17.61 14.87
C ASP A 104 9.43 16.79 13.80
N ILE A 105 9.59 17.14 12.52
CA ILE A 105 8.97 16.42 11.40
C ILE A 105 9.47 14.98 11.33
N ARG A 106 10.79 14.77 11.44
CA ARG A 106 11.39 13.41 11.44
C ARG A 106 10.87 12.57 12.60
N SER A 107 10.82 13.14 13.79
CA SER A 107 10.31 12.47 14.99
C SER A 107 8.83 12.11 14.86
N PHE A 108 8.03 12.98 14.22
CA PHE A 108 6.62 12.71 13.92
C PHE A 108 6.49 11.56 12.93
N VAL A 109 7.25 11.57 11.83
CA VAL A 109 7.23 10.51 10.82
C VAL A 109 7.65 9.17 11.43
N GLU A 110 8.72 9.14 12.23
CA GLU A 110 9.19 7.91 12.89
C GLU A 110 8.10 7.34 13.82
N ARG A 111 7.46 8.19 14.63
CA ARG A 111 6.39 7.78 15.56
C ARG A 111 5.27 6.99 14.89
N TYR A 112 4.89 7.35 13.66
CA TYR A 112 3.76 6.72 12.96
C TYR A 112 4.17 5.72 11.87
N SER A 113 5.46 5.62 11.54
CA SER A 113 5.94 4.75 10.45
C SER A 113 6.97 3.69 10.88
N SER A 114 7.33 3.66 12.18
CA SER A 114 8.18 2.63 12.75
C SER A 114 7.55 1.22 12.63
N PRO A 115 8.36 0.15 12.55
CA PRO A 115 7.85 -1.23 12.54
C PRO A 115 6.94 -1.55 13.71
N GLU A 116 7.24 -1.05 14.91
CA GLU A 116 6.48 -1.27 16.12
C GLU A 116 5.09 -0.62 16.03
N ALA A 117 5.04 0.65 15.62
CA ALA A 117 3.79 1.38 15.47
C ALA A 117 2.90 0.72 14.41
N LEU A 118 3.47 0.39 13.24
CA LEU A 118 2.71 -0.22 12.15
C LEU A 118 2.24 -1.64 12.44
N SER A 119 3.06 -2.45 13.13
CA SER A 119 2.65 -3.78 13.59
C SER A 119 1.50 -3.69 14.58
N ALA A 120 1.55 -2.74 15.53
CA ALA A 120 0.47 -2.54 16.48
C ALA A 120 -0.84 -2.12 15.80
N ARG A 121 -0.78 -1.23 14.80
CA ARG A 121 -1.98 -0.84 14.01
C ARG A 121 -2.51 -1.99 13.17
N PHE A 122 -1.63 -2.81 12.60
CA PHE A 122 -2.02 -4.01 11.88
C PHE A 122 -2.82 -4.98 12.75
N ASP A 123 -2.33 -5.24 13.98
CA ASP A 123 -3.03 -6.10 14.94
C ASP A 123 -4.35 -5.47 15.42
N ALA A 124 -4.39 -4.14 15.63
CA ALA A 124 -5.61 -3.42 16.02
C ALA A 124 -6.73 -3.45 14.95
N LEU A 125 -6.37 -3.60 13.68
CA LEU A 125 -7.33 -3.80 12.59
C LEU A 125 -7.92 -5.21 12.54
N ASP A 126 -7.35 -6.15 13.31
CA ASP A 126 -7.78 -7.55 13.39
C ASP A 126 -7.83 -8.23 12.01
N ILE A 127 -6.81 -7.96 11.19
CA ILE A 127 -6.62 -8.53 9.84
C ILE A 127 -5.47 -9.55 9.77
N SER A 128 -4.84 -9.85 10.91
CA SER A 128 -3.67 -10.75 10.98
C SER A 128 -3.97 -12.17 10.48
N ALA A 129 -5.20 -12.64 10.62
CA ALA A 129 -5.66 -13.93 10.08
C ALA A 129 -5.76 -13.97 8.53
N GLY A 130 -5.65 -12.81 7.87
CA GLY A 130 -5.55 -12.71 6.41
C GLY A 130 -4.12 -12.86 5.86
N LEU A 131 -3.10 -12.81 6.73
CA LEU A 131 -1.68 -12.84 6.34
C LEU A 131 -1.25 -14.25 5.93
N GLN A 132 -0.82 -14.40 4.67
CA GLN A 132 -0.32 -15.65 4.10
C GLN A 132 1.21 -15.69 4.17
N THR A 133 1.76 -16.70 4.84
CA THR A 133 3.20 -16.85 5.07
C THR A 133 3.58 -18.29 5.43
N ASP A 134 4.71 -18.78 4.90
CA ASP A 134 5.28 -20.10 5.24
C ASP A 134 6.36 -20.02 6.33
N LEU A 135 6.34 -18.96 7.14
CA LEU A 135 7.26 -18.82 8.27
C LEU A 135 6.89 -19.84 9.36
N LYS A 136 7.86 -20.64 9.79
CA LYS A 136 7.65 -21.72 10.77
C LYS A 136 7.50 -21.25 12.23
N ASN A 137 7.84 -19.99 12.49
CA ASN A 137 7.79 -19.37 13.81
C ASN A 137 6.68 -18.33 13.88
N ALA A 138 6.43 -17.80 15.08
CA ALA A 138 5.58 -16.63 15.26
C ALA A 138 5.94 -15.52 14.25
N VAL A 139 4.91 -14.95 13.61
CA VAL A 139 5.10 -13.91 12.61
C VAL A 139 5.78 -12.70 13.24
N PRO A 140 6.99 -12.31 12.80
CA PRO A 140 7.69 -11.16 13.35
C PRO A 140 6.90 -9.86 13.15
N HIS A 141 7.02 -8.93 14.10
CA HIS A 141 6.38 -7.60 13.98
C HIS A 141 6.81 -6.88 12.69
N THR A 142 8.03 -7.09 12.21
CA THR A 142 8.51 -6.51 10.93
C THR A 142 7.72 -7.03 9.73
N VAL A 143 7.27 -8.28 9.73
CA VAL A 143 6.43 -8.84 8.66
C VAL A 143 5.03 -8.23 8.72
N LYS A 144 4.46 -8.07 9.91
CA LYS A 144 3.17 -7.37 10.10
C LYS A 144 3.25 -5.91 9.67
N ALA A 145 4.31 -5.20 10.05
CA ALA A 145 4.57 -3.83 9.63
C ALA A 145 4.71 -3.72 8.10
N HIS A 146 5.37 -4.67 7.46
CA HIS A 146 5.45 -4.72 6.00
C HIS A 146 4.09 -5.01 5.35
N ALA A 147 3.31 -5.91 5.91
CA ALA A 147 1.94 -6.16 5.46
C ALA A 147 1.08 -4.89 5.60
N MET A 148 1.19 -4.15 6.70
CA MET A 148 0.49 -2.88 6.89
C MET A 148 0.88 -1.84 5.83
N LYS A 149 2.18 -1.70 5.53
CA LYS A 149 2.66 -0.85 4.43
C LYS A 149 2.07 -1.31 3.09
N ALA A 150 2.03 -2.61 2.83
CA ALA A 150 1.44 -3.14 1.61
C ALA A 150 -0.08 -2.90 1.52
N VAL A 151 -0.82 -2.97 2.63
CA VAL A 151 -2.25 -2.62 2.68
C VAL A 151 -2.44 -1.16 2.30
N VAL A 152 -1.65 -0.24 2.87
CA VAL A 152 -1.69 1.18 2.48
C VAL A 152 -1.33 1.36 0.99
N GLY A 153 -0.35 0.61 0.50
CA GLY A 153 0.01 0.60 -0.93
C GLY A 153 -1.13 0.11 -1.83
N ALA A 154 -1.89 -0.91 -1.40
CA ALA A 154 -3.07 -1.40 -2.11
C ALA A 154 -4.18 -0.35 -2.14
N ILE A 155 -4.46 0.29 -1.00
CA ILE A 155 -5.46 1.37 -0.91
C ILE A 155 -5.07 2.52 -1.84
N TYR A 156 -3.81 2.95 -1.81
CA TYR A 156 -3.33 4.02 -2.68
C TYR A 156 -3.40 3.65 -4.17
N HIS A 157 -2.99 2.44 -4.52
CA HIS A 157 -3.04 1.97 -5.90
C HIS A 157 -4.46 1.89 -6.45
N ASP A 158 -5.40 1.43 -5.63
CA ASP A 158 -6.76 1.13 -6.05
C ASP A 158 -7.71 2.33 -5.94
N LYS A 159 -7.59 3.11 -4.86
CA LYS A 159 -8.53 4.19 -4.48
C LYS A 159 -7.94 5.60 -4.57
N GLY A 160 -6.62 5.72 -4.74
CA GLY A 160 -5.93 7.01 -4.86
C GLY A 160 -5.63 7.70 -3.53
N SER A 161 -5.10 8.93 -3.63
CA SER A 161 -4.52 9.67 -2.51
C SER A 161 -5.53 10.04 -1.43
N GLU A 162 -6.72 10.52 -1.82
CA GLU A 162 -7.71 11.05 -0.88
C GLU A 162 -8.22 9.98 0.08
N VAL A 163 -8.66 8.83 -0.45
CA VAL A 163 -9.12 7.70 0.36
C VAL A 163 -7.99 7.17 1.26
N THR A 164 -6.76 7.17 0.75
CA THR A 164 -5.60 6.76 1.55
C THR A 164 -5.35 7.72 2.72
N ARG A 165 -5.46 9.03 2.50
CA ARG A 165 -5.27 10.04 3.54
C ARG A 165 -6.30 9.88 4.66
N GLU A 166 -7.56 9.68 4.33
CA GLU A 166 -8.62 9.44 5.31
C GLU A 166 -8.41 8.14 6.09
N PHE A 167 -7.96 7.06 5.41
CA PHE A 167 -7.56 5.83 6.08
C PHE A 167 -6.41 6.05 7.08
N LEU A 168 -5.36 6.77 6.68
CA LEU A 168 -4.22 7.06 7.55
C LEU A 168 -4.60 7.93 8.75
N LYS A 169 -5.42 8.96 8.56
CA LYS A 169 -5.94 9.79 9.66
C LYS A 169 -6.71 8.97 10.68
N LYS A 170 -7.57 8.06 10.22
CA LYS A 170 -8.43 7.25 11.07
C LYS A 170 -7.69 6.12 11.81
N HIS A 171 -6.69 5.51 11.17
CA HIS A 171 -6.10 4.26 11.65
C HIS A 171 -4.62 4.34 12.03
N LEU A 172 -3.90 5.35 11.55
CA LEU A 172 -2.46 5.49 11.79
C LEU A 172 -2.14 6.68 12.70
N LEU A 173 -2.70 7.85 12.39
CA LEU A 173 -2.43 9.14 13.04
C LEU A 173 -3.31 9.42 14.26
N VAL A 174 -3.63 8.39 15.04
CA VAL A 174 -4.49 8.48 16.25
C VAL A 174 -3.74 8.32 17.55
#